data_AF-A0A7S0ZV35-F1
#
_entry.id   AF-A0A7S0ZV35-F1
#
_cell.length_a   1.000
_cell.length_b   1.000
_cell.length_c   1.000
_cell.angle_alpha   90.00
_cell.angle_beta   90.00
_cell.angle_gamma   90.00
#
_symmetry.space_group_name_H-M   'P 1'
#
loop_
_entity.id
_entity.type
_entity.pdbx_description
1 polymer ?
#
loop_
_entity_poly.entity_id
_entity_poly.type
_entity_poly.pdbx_seq_one_letter_code
_entity_poly.pdbx_strand_id
1 'polypeptide(L)'
;AGFLVVFQSSQAYSRFWNGSQIIHSMMGYWHDATSCCLAFCRYSNAPADQVREFQHIFVRLMSLLNAMILGDLEGLEITEELMAHMSDTKDLRLLSTSEHARGLDFEVLDISVISAQDLNTVYSASNKVEIVYHWIEALIVEQVSTGVLCIPPPLLTRVFQELGRGMVLYHEGMQLVKVATPHPYTATTQLMLVIISIMAPFVASSSSETLGWPLIFTFLLVFVFWSLHY
;
A
#
# COMPACT_ATOMS: atom_id res chain seq x y z
N ALA A 1 3.74 -20.81 -26.22
CA ALA A 1 4.50 -20.22 -25.09
C ALA A 1 4.40 -18.70 -25.11
N GLY A 2 4.80 -18.03 -26.19
CA GLY A 2 4.78 -16.56 -26.25
C GLY A 2 3.43 -15.90 -25.94
N PHE A 3 2.31 -16.45 -26.42
CA PHE A 3 0.99 -15.91 -26.08
C PHE A 3 0.70 -15.92 -24.57
N LEU A 4 0.98 -17.02 -23.87
CA LEU A 4 0.74 -17.14 -22.43
C LEU A 4 1.65 -16.21 -21.62
N VAL A 5 2.93 -16.10 -22.00
CA VAL A 5 3.88 -15.19 -21.34
C VAL A 5 3.41 -13.75 -21.53
N VAL A 6 3.13 -13.32 -22.76
CA VAL A 6 2.64 -11.95 -23.04
C VAL A 6 1.33 -11.66 -22.31
N PHE A 7 0.40 -12.63 -22.27
CA PHE A 7 -0.86 -12.47 -21.57
C PHE A 7 -0.67 -12.34 -20.05
N GLN A 8 0.24 -13.11 -19.46
CA GLN A 8 0.59 -12.99 -18.04
C GLN A 8 1.26 -11.65 -17.75
N SER A 9 2.27 -11.25 -18.53
CA SER A 9 2.97 -9.97 -18.36
C SER A 9 2.00 -8.79 -18.53
N SER A 10 1.04 -8.89 -19.45
CA SER A 10 -0.02 -7.89 -19.63
C SER A 10 -0.93 -7.79 -18.40
N GLN A 11 -1.33 -8.91 -17.81
CA GLN A 11 -2.11 -8.90 -16.57
C GLN A 11 -1.31 -8.37 -15.37
N ALA A 12 -0.05 -8.78 -15.23
CA ALA A 12 0.84 -8.29 -14.19
C ALA A 12 1.06 -6.78 -14.31
N TYR A 13 1.29 -6.29 -15.53
CA TYR A 13 1.40 -4.86 -15.82
C TYR A 13 0.12 -4.10 -15.47
N SER A 14 -1.06 -4.64 -15.81
CA SER A 14 -2.34 -4.04 -15.43
C SER A 14 -2.50 -3.96 -13.91
N ARG A 15 -2.11 -5.00 -13.17
CA ARG A 15 -2.17 -4.99 -11.69
C ARG A 15 -1.22 -3.97 -11.09
N PHE A 16 0.02 -3.88 -11.61
CA PHE A 16 1.00 -2.87 -11.19
C PHE A 16 0.47 -1.46 -11.43
N TRP A 17 -0.07 -1.19 -12.62
CA TRP A 17 -0.59 0.13 -12.96
C TRP A 17 -1.82 0.51 -12.13
N ASN A 18 -2.74 -0.44 -11.91
CA ASN A 18 -3.90 -0.25 -11.04
C ASN A 18 -3.48 0.06 -9.60
N GLY A 19 -2.52 -0.69 -9.04
CA GLY A 19 -2.01 -0.45 -7.69
C GLY A 19 -1.35 0.93 -7.55
N SER A 20 -0.51 1.30 -8.52
CA SER A 20 0.11 2.63 -8.57
C SER A 20 -0.93 3.76 -8.63
N GLN A 21 -1.94 3.60 -9.49
CA GLN A 21 -3.03 4.58 -9.63
C GLN A 21 -3.82 4.73 -8.32
N ILE A 22 -4.17 3.63 -7.66
CA ILE A 22 -4.88 3.66 -6.38
C ILE A 22 -4.08 4.44 -5.32
N ILE A 23 -2.78 4.14 -5.18
CA ILE A 23 -1.91 4.82 -4.21
C ILE A 23 -1.84 6.32 -4.50
N HIS A 24 -1.58 6.71 -5.75
CA HIS A 24 -1.49 8.11 -6.14
C HIS A 24 -2.82 8.87 -5.96
N SER A 25 -3.94 8.27 -6.36
CA SER A 25 -5.27 8.88 -6.19
C SER A 25 -5.64 9.01 -4.71
N MET A 26 -5.36 7.99 -3.90
CA MET A 26 -5.61 8.00 -2.47
C MET A 26 -4.83 9.11 -1.77
N MET A 27 -3.52 9.24 -2.03
CA MET A 27 -2.72 10.35 -1.50
C MET A 27 -3.25 11.72 -1.95
N GLY A 28 -3.76 11.82 -3.18
CA GLY A 28 -4.41 13.03 -3.68
C GLY A 28 -5.63 13.43 -2.86
N TYR A 29 -6.49 12.48 -2.50
CA TYR A 29 -7.65 12.72 -1.65
C TYR A 29 -7.27 13.13 -0.23
N TRP A 30 -6.28 12.48 0.38
CA TRP A 30 -5.77 12.85 1.70
C TRP A 30 -5.20 14.27 1.73
N HIS A 31 -4.48 14.63 0.67
CA HIS A 31 -3.93 15.97 0.52
C HIS A 31 -5.04 17.02 0.33
N ASP A 32 -6.05 16.77 -0.52
CA ASP A 32 -7.16 17.72 -0.73
C ASP A 32 -7.99 17.90 0.56
N ALA A 33 -8.31 16.81 1.26
CA ALA A 33 -8.98 16.84 2.56
C ALA A 33 -8.20 17.67 3.58
N THR A 34 -6.88 17.44 3.67
CA THR A 34 -6.01 18.15 4.62
C THR A 34 -5.95 19.64 4.29
N SER A 35 -5.69 19.98 3.03
CA SER A 35 -5.61 21.35 2.54
C SER A 35 -6.92 22.11 2.77
N CYS A 36 -8.06 21.51 2.44
CA CYS A 36 -9.37 22.10 2.66
C CYS A 36 -9.63 22.36 4.16
N CYS A 37 -9.37 21.37 5.02
CA CYS A 37 -9.59 21.49 6.47
C CYS A 37 -8.72 22.60 7.09
N LEU A 38 -7.45 22.70 6.69
CA LEU A 38 -6.55 23.77 7.15
C LEU A 38 -6.97 25.14 6.60
N ALA A 39 -7.41 25.22 5.34
CA ALA A 39 -7.94 26.45 4.77
C ALA A 39 -9.20 26.92 5.52
N PHE A 40 -10.02 25.99 5.97
CA PHE A 40 -11.25 26.25 6.73
C PHE A 40 -10.99 26.88 8.10
N CYS A 41 -9.87 26.57 8.72
CA CYS A 41 -9.41 27.21 9.95
C CYS A 41 -9.17 28.73 9.81
N ARG A 42 -9.02 29.26 8.59
CA ARG A 42 -8.80 30.71 8.37
C ARG A 42 -10.02 31.57 8.69
N TYR A 43 -11.21 30.99 8.70
CA TYR A 43 -12.46 31.66 9.07
C TYR A 43 -12.91 31.28 10.49
N SER A 44 -11.96 30.89 11.34
CA SER A 44 -12.25 30.49 12.71
C SER A 44 -12.66 31.68 13.59
N ASN A 45 -13.59 31.45 14.52
CA ASN A 45 -13.95 32.41 15.56
C ASN A 45 -13.23 32.13 16.90
N ALA A 46 -12.46 31.03 16.97
CA ALA A 46 -11.70 30.61 18.14
C ALA A 46 -10.37 31.38 18.28
N PRO A 47 -9.77 31.42 19.49
CA PRO A 47 -8.44 32.01 19.67
C PRO A 47 -7.38 31.30 18.82
N ALA A 48 -6.39 32.07 18.35
CA ALA A 48 -5.35 31.58 17.44
C ALA A 48 -4.56 30.37 17.98
N ASP A 49 -4.41 30.27 19.30
CA ASP A 49 -3.72 29.16 19.96
C ASP A 49 -4.47 27.83 19.78
N GLN A 50 -5.80 27.83 19.96
CA GLN A 50 -6.64 26.64 19.74
C GLN A 50 -6.68 26.22 18.28
N VAL A 51 -6.73 27.20 17.36
CA VAL A 51 -6.66 26.94 15.93
C VAL A 51 -5.33 26.26 15.58
N ARG A 52 -4.22 26.77 16.11
CA ARG A 52 -2.89 26.20 15.87
C ARG A 52 -2.78 24.80 16.44
N GLU A 53 -3.28 24.57 17.66
CA GLU A 53 -3.31 23.26 18.31
C GLU A 53 -4.07 22.24 17.45
N PHE A 54 -5.27 22.58 16.99
CA PHE A 54 -6.04 21.72 16.09
C PHE A 54 -5.28 21.40 14.80
N GLN A 55 -4.68 22.41 14.15
CA GLN A 55 -3.92 22.21 12.92
C GLN A 55 -2.76 21.23 13.11
N HIS A 56 -2.03 21.32 14.24
CA HIS A 56 -0.94 20.39 14.55
C HIS A 56 -1.47 18.98 14.78
N ILE A 57 -2.50 18.81 15.62
CA ILE A 57 -3.07 17.49 15.91
C ILE A 57 -3.59 16.83 14.64
N PHE A 58 -4.34 17.58 13.83
CA PHE A 58 -4.95 17.08 12.61
C PHE A 58 -3.90 16.64 11.57
N VAL A 59 -2.87 17.44 11.30
CA VAL A 59 -1.80 17.08 10.35
C VAL A 59 -1.01 15.85 10.83
N ARG A 60 -0.74 15.75 12.13
CA ARG A 60 -0.04 14.60 12.72
C ARG A 60 -0.88 13.32 12.61
N LEU A 61 -2.18 13.38 12.87
CA LEU A 61 -3.09 12.25 12.68
C LEU A 61 -3.20 11.84 11.21
N MET A 62 -3.26 12.79 10.27
CA MET A 62 -3.22 12.50 8.83
C MET A 62 -1.90 11.84 8.41
N SER A 63 -0.77 12.28 8.97
CA SER A 63 0.54 11.65 8.74
C SER A 63 0.58 10.22 9.28
N LEU A 64 0.07 10.00 10.49
CA LEU A 64 -0.05 8.66 11.09
C LEU A 64 -0.96 7.74 10.27
N LEU A 65 -2.13 8.24 9.83
CA LEU A 65 -3.05 7.52 8.96
C LEU A 65 -2.36 7.06 7.67
N ASN A 66 -1.67 7.97 6.98
CA ASN A 66 -0.95 7.66 5.75
C ASN A 66 0.16 6.62 5.97
N ALA A 67 0.92 6.72 7.06
CA ALA A 67 1.98 5.76 7.36
C ALA A 67 1.42 4.35 7.61
N MET A 68 0.35 4.22 8.41
CA MET A 68 -0.26 2.91 8.66
C MET A 68 -0.87 2.31 7.39
N ILE A 69 -1.55 3.13 6.57
CA ILE A 69 -2.12 2.68 5.30
C ILE A 69 -1.03 2.14 4.38
N LEU A 70 0.09 2.87 4.23
CA LEU A 70 1.20 2.43 3.38
C LEU A 70 1.87 1.18 3.93
N GLY A 71 2.06 1.08 5.25
CA GLY A 71 2.58 -0.12 5.89
C GLY A 71 1.70 -1.36 5.67
N ASP A 72 0.37 -1.19 5.72
CA ASP A 72 -0.58 -2.27 5.46
C ASP A 72 -0.56 -2.67 3.96
N LEU A 73 -0.45 -1.69 3.05
CA LEU A 73 -0.36 -1.94 1.61
C LEU A 73 0.98 -2.58 1.19
N GLU A 74 2.06 -2.34 1.92
CA GLU A 74 3.35 -3.02 1.70
C GLU A 74 3.28 -4.51 2.11
N GLY A 75 2.25 -4.92 2.85
CA GLY A 75 2.03 -6.31 3.24
C GLY A 75 2.93 -6.75 4.41
N LEU A 76 3.37 -5.79 5.23
CA LEU A 76 4.20 -6.07 6.42
C LEU A 76 3.50 -7.03 7.39
N GLU A 77 2.18 -6.92 7.56
CA GLU A 77 1.39 -7.82 8.43
C GLU A 77 1.32 -9.26 7.91
N ILE A 78 1.17 -9.45 6.60
CA ILE A 78 1.11 -10.79 5.97
C ILE A 78 2.46 -11.51 6.15
N THR A 79 3.55 -10.74 6.11
CA THR A 79 4.90 -11.26 6.32
C THR A 79 5.10 -11.70 7.78
N GLU A 80 4.59 -10.93 8.75
CA GLU A 80 4.63 -11.28 10.17
C GLU A 80 3.80 -12.54 10.50
N GLU A 81 2.57 -12.66 10.01
CA GLU A 81 1.73 -13.86 10.24
C GLU A 81 2.35 -15.12 9.62
N LEU A 82 2.92 -15.01 8.41
CA LEU A 82 3.60 -16.12 7.74
C LEU A 82 4.88 -16.52 8.50
N MET A 83 5.66 -15.56 8.97
CA MET A 83 6.86 -15.82 9.79
C MET A 83 6.52 -16.38 11.18
N ALA A 84 5.45 -15.89 11.82
CA ALA A 84 4.98 -16.40 13.10
C ALA A 84 4.51 -17.86 13.01
N HIS A 85 3.91 -18.26 11.88
CA HIS A 85 3.58 -19.65 11.61
C HIS A 85 4.79 -20.54 11.27
N MET A 86 5.90 -19.96 10.80
CA MET A 86 7.14 -20.68 10.49
C MET A 86 8.13 -20.76 11.67
N SER A 87 7.99 -19.90 12.69
CA SER A 87 8.96 -19.78 13.79
C SER A 87 8.40 -20.24 15.14
N ASP A 88 8.52 -21.54 15.41
CA ASP A 88 8.38 -22.14 16.76
C ASP A 88 9.69 -22.01 17.58
N THR A 89 10.55 -21.04 17.28
CA THR A 89 11.84 -20.85 17.98
C THR A 89 11.84 -19.56 18.79
N LYS A 90 11.88 -19.70 20.11
CA LYS A 90 11.65 -18.70 21.17
C LYS A 90 12.55 -17.46 21.18
N ASP A 91 13.56 -17.35 20.33
CA ASP A 91 14.54 -16.26 20.37
C ASP A 91 14.12 -15.01 19.57
N LEU A 92 13.00 -15.06 18.83
CA LEU A 92 12.53 -13.96 17.98
C LEU A 92 11.75 -12.84 18.72
N ARG A 93 11.51 -12.96 20.02
CA ARG A 93 10.68 -12.00 20.79
C ARG A 93 11.37 -10.67 21.11
N LEU A 94 12.70 -10.59 21.00
CA LEU A 94 13.45 -9.34 21.18
C LEU A 94 13.64 -8.55 19.88
N LEU A 95 13.51 -9.20 18.72
CA LEU A 95 13.46 -8.56 17.40
C LEU A 95 12.06 -8.03 17.08
N SER A 96 11.01 -8.70 17.55
CA SER A 96 9.64 -8.23 17.37
C SER A 96 9.39 -6.86 18.02
N THR A 97 10.05 -6.50 19.12
CA THR A 97 9.84 -5.18 19.76
C THR A 97 10.42 -4.02 18.93
N SER A 98 11.43 -4.26 18.10
CA SER A 98 11.93 -3.27 17.13
C SER A 98 11.16 -3.26 15.81
N GLU A 99 10.51 -4.37 15.44
CA GLU A 99 9.83 -4.51 14.15
C GLU A 99 8.39 -3.97 14.15
N HIS A 100 7.72 -3.90 15.31
CA HIS A 100 6.45 -3.17 15.45
C HIS A 100 6.58 -1.66 15.14
N ALA A 101 7.82 -1.15 15.05
CA ALA A 101 8.13 0.22 14.65
C ALA A 101 8.35 0.37 13.12
N ARG A 102 8.29 -0.69 12.30
CA ARG A 102 8.59 -0.60 10.86
C ARG A 102 7.42 -0.17 9.98
N GLY A 103 6.17 -0.31 10.46
CA GLY A 103 5.05 0.47 9.89
C GLY A 103 5.24 1.99 10.03
N LEU A 104 6.26 2.39 10.80
CA LEU A 104 6.73 3.74 11.06
C LEU A 104 8.11 4.02 10.43
N ASP A 105 8.60 3.16 9.51
CA ASP A 105 9.75 3.49 8.65
C ASP A 105 9.42 4.71 7.75
N PHE A 106 8.14 5.05 7.63
CA PHE A 106 7.69 6.35 7.13
C PHE A 106 7.88 7.42 8.22
N GLU A 107 8.57 8.51 7.89
CA GLU A 107 8.76 9.66 8.78
C GLU A 107 7.40 10.27 9.18
N VAL A 108 6.82 9.79 10.29
CA VAL A 108 5.59 10.34 10.85
C VAL A 108 5.92 11.64 11.56
N LEU A 109 5.11 12.67 11.31
CA LEU A 109 5.22 13.94 11.99
C LEU A 109 4.89 13.75 13.49
N ASP A 110 5.91 13.75 14.34
CA ASP A 110 5.89 13.83 15.82
C ASP A 110 4.62 13.29 16.52
N ILE A 111 4.66 12.01 16.90
CA ILE A 111 3.58 11.27 17.59
C ILE A 111 3.43 11.68 19.07
N SER A 112 4.33 12.50 19.63
CA SER A 112 4.37 12.83 21.06
C SER A 112 3.10 13.46 21.65
N VAL A 113 2.17 13.92 20.80
CA VAL A 113 0.89 14.51 21.19
C VAL A 113 -0.20 13.46 21.42
N ILE A 114 -0.06 12.24 20.88
CA ILE A 114 -0.99 11.14 21.12
C ILE A 114 -0.55 10.43 22.41
N SER A 115 -1.48 10.23 23.35
CA SER A 115 -1.19 9.52 24.60
C SER A 115 -0.66 8.12 24.30
N ALA A 116 0.41 7.72 24.99
CA ALA A 116 1.00 6.39 24.84
C ALA A 116 -0.01 5.26 25.12
N GLN A 117 -1.04 5.54 25.93
CA GLN A 117 -2.13 4.60 26.22
C GLN A 117 -3.09 4.43 25.03
N ASP A 118 -3.43 5.53 24.36
CA ASP A 118 -4.31 5.49 23.17
C ASP A 118 -3.59 4.82 22.00
N LEU A 119 -2.29 5.10 21.86
CA LEU A 119 -1.44 4.49 20.85
C LEU A 119 -1.31 2.97 21.06
N ASN A 120 -1.12 2.50 22.29
CA ASN A 120 -1.12 1.06 22.61
C ASN A 120 -2.46 0.38 22.30
N THR A 121 -3.57 1.11 22.46
CA THR A 121 -4.90 0.59 22.13
C THR A 121 -5.03 0.40 20.61
N VAL A 122 -4.55 1.35 19.81
CA VAL A 122 -4.52 1.25 18.34
C VAL A 122 -3.63 0.10 17.89
N TYR A 123 -2.45 -0.06 18.48
CA TYR A 123 -1.55 -1.17 18.14
C TYR A 123 -2.12 -2.55 18.48
N SER A 124 -2.95 -2.64 19.52
CA SER A 124 -3.59 -3.91 19.92
C SER A 124 -4.80 -4.29 19.07
N ALA A 125 -5.30 -3.37 18.24
CA ALA A 125 -6.53 -3.58 17.48
C ALA A 125 -6.25 -4.15 16.09
N SER A 126 -7.08 -5.10 15.65
CA SER A 126 -7.00 -5.69 14.30
C SER A 126 -7.24 -4.68 13.17
N ASN A 127 -7.95 -3.58 13.44
CA ASN A 127 -8.32 -2.56 12.45
C ASN A 127 -7.74 -1.18 12.82
N LYS A 128 -6.41 -1.11 12.99
CA LYS A 128 -5.69 0.11 13.41
C LYS A 128 -5.95 1.34 12.53
N VAL A 129 -6.01 1.16 11.20
CA VAL A 129 -6.25 2.25 10.23
C VAL A 129 -7.64 2.88 10.41
N GLU A 130 -8.67 2.05 10.57
CA GLU A 130 -10.06 2.51 10.72
C GLU A 130 -10.26 3.31 12.01
N ILE A 131 -9.55 2.95 13.09
CA ILE A 131 -9.60 3.66 14.36
C ILE A 131 -9.04 5.07 14.21
N VAL A 132 -7.88 5.22 13.58
CA VAL A 132 -7.27 6.54 13.38
C VAL A 132 -8.08 7.39 12.40
N TYR A 133 -8.67 6.78 11.37
CA TYR A 133 -9.64 7.44 10.52
C TYR A 133 -10.82 8.01 11.34
N HIS A 134 -11.39 7.19 12.24
CA HIS A 134 -12.48 7.62 13.11
C HIS A 134 -12.06 8.76 14.05
N TRP A 135 -10.85 8.73 14.60
CA TRP A 135 -10.33 9.81 15.44
C TRP A 135 -10.21 11.13 14.69
N ILE A 136 -9.82 11.09 13.42
CA ILE A 136 -9.77 12.28 12.55
C ILE A 136 -11.17 12.86 12.36
N GLU A 137 -12.16 12.03 12.05
CA GLU A 137 -13.55 12.49 11.90
C GLU A 137 -14.10 13.05 13.21
N ALA A 138 -13.85 12.38 14.33
CA ALA A 138 -14.27 12.82 15.66
C ALA A 138 -13.65 14.17 16.03
N LEU A 139 -12.36 14.35 15.75
CA LEU A 139 -11.66 15.62 15.96
C LEU A 139 -12.28 16.75 15.15
N ILE A 140 -12.60 16.52 13.87
CA ILE A 140 -13.26 17.52 13.03
C ILE A 140 -14.62 17.90 13.64
N VAL A 141 -15.43 16.93 14.04
CA VAL A 141 -16.76 17.17 14.62
C VAL A 141 -16.67 17.92 15.95
N GLU A 142 -15.72 17.58 16.82
CA GLU A 142 -15.49 18.29 18.08
C GLU A 142 -15.14 19.75 17.82
N GLN A 143 -14.28 20.03 16.84
CA GLN A 143 -13.85 21.38 16.52
C GLN A 143 -14.91 22.25 15.81
N VAL A 144 -16.00 21.64 15.31
CA VAL A 144 -17.19 22.39 14.91
C VAL A 144 -17.92 22.96 16.12
N SER A 145 -17.99 22.20 17.22
CA SER A 145 -18.67 22.65 18.45
C SER A 145 -17.89 23.73 19.20
N THR A 146 -16.57 23.70 19.16
CA THR A 146 -15.69 24.69 19.81
C THR A 146 -15.62 26.03 19.06
N GLY A 147 -16.09 26.07 17.82
CA GLY A 147 -15.98 27.25 16.95
C GLY A 147 -14.60 27.40 16.30
N VAL A 148 -13.74 26.38 16.36
CA VAL A 148 -12.51 26.34 15.54
C VAL A 148 -12.86 26.21 14.05
N LEU A 149 -13.83 25.36 13.72
CA LEU A 149 -14.38 25.18 12.37
C LEU A 149 -15.80 25.80 12.26
N CYS A 150 -15.89 27.10 11.95
CA CYS A 150 -17.16 27.83 11.84
C CYS A 150 -17.79 27.83 10.44
N ILE A 151 -17.37 26.93 9.57
CA ILE A 151 -17.76 26.96 8.16
C ILE A 151 -19.12 26.31 7.92
N PRO A 152 -19.92 26.81 6.96
CA PRO A 152 -21.21 26.23 6.63
C PRO A 152 -21.11 24.71 6.37
N PRO A 153 -22.07 23.90 6.87
CA PRO A 153 -22.06 22.45 6.73
C PRO A 153 -21.78 21.92 5.31
N PRO A 154 -22.31 22.51 4.21
CA PRO A 154 -22.05 22.02 2.86
C PRO A 154 -20.57 22.00 2.45
N LEU A 155 -19.77 22.94 2.97
CA LEU A 155 -18.33 22.99 2.69
C LEU A 155 -17.58 21.98 3.55
N LEU A 156 -17.98 21.80 4.81
CA LEU A 156 -17.37 20.80 5.69
C LEU A 156 -17.64 19.37 5.20
N THR A 157 -18.82 19.10 4.65
CA THR A 157 -19.14 17.81 4.02
C THR A 157 -18.15 17.42 2.94
N ARG A 158 -17.57 18.38 2.20
CA ARG A 158 -16.53 18.08 1.20
C ARG A 158 -15.31 17.41 1.85
N VAL A 159 -14.87 17.86 3.02
CA VAL A 159 -13.72 17.25 3.72
C VAL A 159 -14.03 15.80 4.07
N PHE A 160 -15.21 15.52 4.64
CA PHE A 160 -15.63 14.15 4.93
C PHE A 160 -15.77 13.28 3.67
N GLN A 161 -16.22 13.85 2.55
CA GLN A 161 -16.32 13.13 1.29
C GLN A 161 -14.95 12.77 0.71
N GLU A 162 -13.99 13.69 0.71
CA GLU A 162 -12.64 13.40 0.24
C GLU A 162 -11.93 12.40 1.17
N LEU A 163 -12.13 12.52 2.50
CA LEU A 163 -11.65 11.53 3.46
C LEU A 163 -12.25 10.14 3.20
N GLY A 164 -13.57 10.05 3.01
CA GLY A 164 -14.25 8.80 2.72
C GLY A 164 -13.81 8.16 1.40
N ARG A 165 -13.57 8.97 0.35
CA ARG A 165 -13.02 8.48 -0.92
C ARG A 165 -11.62 7.89 -0.76
N GLY A 166 -10.78 8.53 0.04
CA GLY A 166 -9.46 8.00 0.40
C GLY A 166 -9.58 6.61 1.05
N MET A 167 -10.52 6.41 1.97
CA MET A 167 -10.75 5.11 2.61
C MET A 167 -11.26 4.04 1.64
N VAL A 168 -12.12 4.40 0.69
CA VAL A 168 -12.59 3.45 -0.34
C VAL A 168 -11.39 2.95 -1.17
N LEU A 169 -10.53 3.86 -1.61
CA LEU A 169 -9.31 3.49 -2.35
C LEU A 169 -8.34 2.65 -1.52
N TYR A 170 -8.22 2.91 -0.21
CA TYR A 170 -7.44 2.05 0.68
C TYR A 170 -7.95 0.60 0.66
N HIS A 171 -9.25 0.39 0.79
CA HIS A 171 -9.84 -0.95 0.76
C HIS A 171 -9.71 -1.63 -0.61
N GLU A 172 -9.84 -0.87 -1.71
CA GLU A 172 -9.58 -1.36 -3.06
C GLU A 172 -8.11 -1.77 -3.25
N GLY A 173 -7.18 -0.97 -2.73
CA GLY A 173 -5.75 -1.29 -2.71
C GLY A 173 -5.49 -2.57 -1.91
N MET A 174 -6.14 -2.73 -0.77
CA MET A 174 -6.01 -3.92 0.06
C MET A 174 -6.54 -5.18 -0.61
N GLN A 175 -7.56 -5.07 -1.46
CA GLN A 175 -7.99 -6.17 -2.31
C GLN A 175 -6.89 -6.62 -3.27
N LEU A 176 -6.13 -5.69 -3.86
CA LEU A 176 -5.02 -6.03 -4.76
C LEU A 176 -3.88 -6.75 -4.05
N VAL A 177 -3.62 -6.40 -2.79
CA VAL A 177 -2.60 -7.03 -1.93
C VAL A 177 -3.04 -8.43 -1.48
N LYS A 178 -4.27 -8.57 -0.94
CA LYS A 178 -4.78 -9.85 -0.41
C LYS A 178 -5.08 -10.88 -1.48
N VAL A 179 -5.56 -10.45 -2.65
CA VAL A 179 -6.02 -11.37 -3.70
C VAL A 179 -4.88 -11.66 -4.67
N ALA A 180 -4.01 -12.62 -4.36
CA ALA A 180 -2.96 -13.04 -5.29
C ALA A 180 -3.54 -13.51 -6.65
N THR A 181 -2.76 -13.38 -7.73
CA THR A 181 -3.14 -13.99 -9.03
C THR A 181 -3.40 -15.48 -8.85
N PRO A 182 -4.40 -16.08 -9.50
CA PRO A 182 -4.70 -17.49 -9.26
C PRO A 182 -3.49 -18.35 -9.61
N HIS A 183 -3.05 -19.14 -8.62
CA HIS A 183 -1.91 -20.06 -8.72
C HIS A 183 -1.82 -20.88 -10.03
N PRO A 184 -2.91 -21.46 -10.57
CA PRO A 184 -2.81 -22.24 -11.82
C PRO A 184 -2.30 -21.44 -13.02
N TYR A 185 -2.54 -20.12 -13.08
CA TYR A 185 -2.01 -19.29 -14.17
C TYR A 185 -0.48 -19.17 -14.09
N THR A 186 0.06 -18.93 -12.91
CA THR A 186 1.52 -18.85 -12.71
C THR A 186 2.17 -20.21 -12.99
N ALA A 187 1.58 -21.30 -12.50
CA ALA A 187 2.10 -22.65 -12.69
C ALA A 187 2.12 -23.08 -14.17
N THR A 188 1.06 -22.77 -14.93
CA THR A 188 1.00 -23.12 -16.35
C THR A 188 2.00 -22.35 -17.19
N THR A 189 2.21 -21.06 -16.92
CA THR A 189 3.25 -20.29 -17.65
C THR A 189 4.65 -20.79 -17.33
N GLN A 190 4.96 -21.10 -16.06
CA GLN A 190 6.25 -21.66 -15.67
C GLN A 190 6.51 -23.03 -16.32
N LEU A 191 5.52 -23.94 -16.31
CA LEU A 191 5.62 -25.23 -17.00
C LEU A 191 5.91 -25.05 -18.49
N MET A 192 5.18 -24.13 -19.14
CA MET A 192 5.36 -23.83 -20.56
C MET A 192 6.77 -23.27 -20.86
N LEU A 193 7.30 -22.42 -19.97
CA LEU A 193 8.66 -21.86 -20.06
C LEU A 193 9.74 -22.93 -19.89
N VAL A 194 9.54 -23.90 -18.99
CA VAL A 194 10.45 -25.04 -18.83
C VAL A 194 10.44 -25.91 -20.08
N ILE A 195 9.26 -26.21 -20.64
CA ILE A 195 9.14 -27.03 -21.86
C ILE A 195 9.86 -26.36 -23.03
N ILE A 196 9.67 -25.04 -23.27
CA ILE A 196 10.38 -24.35 -24.36
C ILE A 196 11.89 -24.26 -24.12
N SER A 197 12.33 -24.11 -22.86
CA SER A 197 13.75 -24.11 -22.51
C SER A 197 14.43 -25.44 -22.82
N ILE A 198 13.71 -26.56 -22.69
CA ILE A 198 14.20 -27.90 -23.04
C ILE A 198 14.10 -28.13 -24.54
N MET A 199 12.97 -27.81 -25.18
CA MET A 199 12.72 -28.11 -26.60
C MET A 199 13.55 -27.25 -27.58
N ALA A 200 13.77 -25.97 -27.26
CA ALA A 200 14.49 -25.05 -28.15
C ALA A 200 15.90 -25.54 -28.56
N PRO A 201 16.77 -26.03 -27.66
CA PRO A 201 18.08 -26.55 -28.05
C PRO A 201 18.00 -27.82 -28.91
N PHE A 202 17.03 -28.71 -28.67
CA PHE A 202 16.84 -29.90 -29.52
C PHE A 202 16.47 -29.52 -30.95
N VAL A 203 15.51 -28.60 -31.12
CA VAL A 203 15.09 -28.13 -32.45
C VAL A 203 16.24 -27.42 -33.17
N ALA A 204 16.95 -26.53 -32.46
CA ALA A 204 18.10 -25.80 -33.02
C ALA A 204 19.23 -26.75 -33.47
N SER A 205 19.48 -27.84 -32.72
CA SER A 205 20.49 -28.84 -33.08
C SER A 205 20.13 -29.66 -34.32
N SER A 206 18.84 -29.88 -34.58
CA SER A 206 18.37 -30.65 -35.75
C SER A 206 18.39 -29.86 -37.07
N SER A 207 18.30 -28.52 -36.99
CA SER A 207 18.13 -27.65 -38.16
C SER A 207 19.43 -27.02 -38.67
N SER A 208 20.57 -27.34 -38.07
CA SER A 208 21.79 -26.56 -38.27
C SER A 208 23.00 -27.42 -38.64
N GLU A 209 23.61 -27.11 -39.79
CA GLU A 209 24.85 -27.76 -40.26
C GLU A 209 26.12 -27.18 -39.62
N THR A 210 26.02 -26.02 -38.94
CA THR A 210 27.12 -25.30 -38.29
C THR A 210 26.95 -25.24 -36.77
N LEU A 211 28.05 -25.43 -36.03
CA LEU A 211 28.03 -25.67 -34.57
C LEU A 211 27.78 -24.42 -33.69
N GLY A 212 28.05 -23.20 -34.17
CA GLY A 212 28.15 -22.00 -33.32
C GLY A 212 26.89 -21.12 -33.22
N TRP A 213 26.31 -20.72 -34.35
CA TRP A 213 25.13 -19.84 -34.41
C TRP A 213 23.88 -20.36 -33.67
N PRO A 214 23.52 -21.66 -33.73
CA PRO A 214 22.29 -22.17 -33.13
C PRO A 214 22.28 -22.05 -31.60
N LEU A 215 23.44 -22.14 -30.98
CA LEU A 215 23.61 -22.00 -29.53
C LEU A 215 23.32 -20.57 -29.07
N ILE A 216 23.84 -19.58 -29.81
CA ILE A 216 23.60 -18.15 -29.51
C ILE A 216 22.12 -17.80 -29.67
N PHE A 217 21.48 -18.25 -30.76
CA PHE A 217 20.06 -18.02 -30.99
C PHE A 217 19.17 -18.68 -29.94
N THR A 218 19.49 -19.91 -29.55
CA THR A 218 18.74 -20.63 -28.51
C THR A 218 18.87 -19.93 -27.16
N PHE A 219 20.09 -19.52 -26.78
CA PHE A 219 20.33 -18.78 -25.55
C PHE A 219 19.55 -17.46 -25.52
N LEU A 220 19.63 -16.67 -26.59
CA LEU A 220 18.94 -15.39 -26.68
C LEU A 220 17.41 -15.58 -26.60
N LEU A 221 16.87 -16.57 -27.31
CA LEU A 221 15.44 -16.87 -27.28
C LEU A 221 14.96 -17.25 -25.86
N VAL A 222 15.66 -18.18 -25.21
CA VAL A 222 15.32 -18.59 -23.84
C VAL A 222 15.47 -17.41 -22.86
N PHE A 223 16.57 -16.66 -22.96
CA PHE A 223 16.82 -15.48 -22.13
C PHE A 223 15.69 -14.44 -22.22
N VAL A 224 15.24 -14.10 -23.43
CA VAL A 224 14.14 -13.14 -23.64
C VAL A 224 12.84 -13.65 -23.00
N PHE A 225 12.52 -14.94 -23.14
CA PHE A 225 11.30 -15.50 -22.55
C PHE A 225 11.32 -15.51 -21.02
N TRP A 226 12.48 -15.80 -20.41
CA TRP A 226 12.63 -15.72 -18.95
C TRP A 226 12.66 -14.28 -18.45
N SER A 227 13.29 -13.36 -19.19
CA SER A 227 13.32 -11.93 -18.87
C SER A 227 11.94 -11.25 -18.97
N LEU A 228 10.99 -11.82 -19.71
CA LEU A 228 9.63 -11.29 -19.81
C LEU A 228 8.71 -11.83 -18.70
N HIS A 229 9.08 -12.95 -18.09
CA HIS A 229 8.35 -13.55 -16.97
C HIS A 229 8.68 -12.90 -15.62
N TYR A 230 9.92 -12.43 -15.47
CA TYR A 230 10.42 -11.72 -14.29
C TYR A 230 10.26 -10.20 -14.47
#